data_AF-A0A544ZJB0-F1
#
_entry.id   AF-A0A544ZJB0-F1
#
_cell.length_a   1.000
_cell.length_b   1.000
_cell.length_c   1.000
_cell.angle_alpha   90.00
_cell.angle_beta   90.00
_cell.angle_gamma   90.00
#
_symmetry.space_group_name_H-M   'P 1'
#
loop_
_entity.id
_entity.type
_entity.pdbx_description
1 polymer ?
#
loop_
_entity_poly.entity_id
_entity_poly.type
_entity_poly.pdbx_seq_one_letter_code
_entity_poly.pdbx_strand_id
1 'polypeptide(L)'
;MPALALWLLRHRGRLLGHHGAAQAVDELGDAVRQARRAIDLPPGMWYAGPCGVSGCDADLYARHGARTIRCRTCGATHDASAREAWLMQQVADRLGTATEIARALHGFRPDLTPSMIRGYAHRGRLLGHGADELGRPLYRVGDVLTLMGR
;
A
#
# COMPACT_ATOMS: atom_id res chain seq x y z
N MET A 1 7.71 24.63 -9.82
CA MET A 1 8.00 24.42 -11.27
C MET A 1 7.51 25.51 -12.26
N PRO A 2 6.73 26.57 -11.92
CA PRO A 2 6.34 27.55 -12.94
C PRO A 2 7.52 28.41 -13.47
N ALA A 3 8.45 28.79 -12.60
CA ALA A 3 9.57 29.67 -12.94
C ALA A 3 10.55 29.04 -13.96
N LEU A 4 10.85 27.74 -13.83
CA LEU A 4 11.71 27.02 -14.79
C LEU A 4 11.03 26.87 -16.16
N ALA A 5 9.75 26.51 -16.18
CA ALA A 5 8.98 26.40 -17.43
C ALA A 5 8.90 27.75 -18.16
N LEU A 6 8.65 28.85 -17.42
CA LEU A 6 8.63 30.21 -17.96
C LEU A 6 10.01 30.63 -18.49
N TRP A 7 11.09 30.26 -17.80
CA TRP A 7 12.44 30.54 -18.24
C TRP A 7 12.76 29.81 -19.56
N LEU A 8 12.44 28.52 -19.65
CA LEU A 8 12.64 27.70 -20.87
C LEU A 8 11.85 28.27 -22.06
N LEU A 9 10.58 28.62 -21.86
CA LEU A 9 9.74 29.22 -22.90
C LEU A 9 10.31 30.56 -23.40
N ARG A 10 10.81 31.39 -22.48
CA ARG A 10 11.43 32.69 -22.81
C ARG A 10 12.77 32.55 -23.54
N HIS A 11 13.49 31.44 -23.33
CA HIS A 11 14.83 31.21 -23.89
C HIS A 11 14.85 30.20 -25.05
N ARG A 12 13.69 29.77 -25.55
CA ARG A 12 13.55 28.72 -26.57
C ARG A 12 14.45 28.90 -27.80
N GLY A 13 14.57 30.12 -28.32
CA GLY A 13 15.37 30.38 -29.53
C GLY A 13 16.86 30.15 -29.32
N ARG A 14 17.37 30.53 -28.14
CA ARG A 14 18.77 30.28 -27.75
C ARG A 14 19.03 28.81 -27.47
N LEU A 15 18.05 28.12 -26.88
CA LEU A 15 18.12 26.68 -26.63
C LEU A 15 18.15 25.86 -27.92
N LEU A 16 17.31 26.20 -28.91
CA LEU A 16 17.25 25.50 -30.19
C LEU A 16 18.49 25.72 -31.06
N GLY A 17 19.16 26.88 -30.91
CA GLY A 17 20.42 27.17 -31.62
C GLY A 17 21.68 26.65 -30.90
N HIS A 18 21.54 26.04 -29.73
CA HIS A 18 22.68 25.56 -28.95
C HIS A 18 23.14 24.18 -29.42
N HIS A 19 24.45 23.94 -29.46
CA HIS A 19 25.02 22.65 -29.87
C HIS A 19 24.53 21.46 -29.01
N GLY A 20 24.22 21.72 -27.74
CA GLY A 20 23.64 20.75 -26.80
C GLY A 20 22.11 20.65 -26.81
N ALA A 21 21.41 21.20 -27.81
CA ALA A 21 19.95 21.23 -27.83
C ALA A 21 19.30 19.84 -27.71
N ALA A 22 19.86 18.83 -28.39
CA ALA A 22 19.36 17.45 -28.33
C ALA A 22 19.46 16.87 -26.91
N GLN A 23 20.62 16.99 -26.28
CA GLN A 23 20.84 16.55 -24.90
C GLN A 23 19.91 17.28 -23.92
N ALA A 24 19.71 18.58 -24.09
CA ALA A 24 18.79 19.35 -23.24
C ALA A 24 17.34 18.85 -23.37
N VAL A 25 16.89 18.47 -24.57
CA VAL A 25 15.56 17.87 -24.78
C VAL A 25 15.46 16.52 -24.06
N ASP A 26 16.47 15.67 -24.17
CA ASP A 26 16.49 14.36 -23.53
C ASP A 26 16.44 14.47 -21.99
N GLU A 27 17.30 15.31 -21.41
CA GLU A 27 17.37 15.54 -19.96
C GLU A 27 16.08 16.15 -19.41
N LEU A 28 15.49 17.13 -20.11
CA LEU A 28 14.19 17.68 -19.73
C LEU A 28 13.08 16.63 -19.82
N GLY A 29 13.12 15.79 -20.86
CA GLY A 29 12.22 14.65 -21.01
C GLY A 29 12.33 13.67 -19.85
N ASP A 30 13.56 13.33 -19.44
CA ASP A 30 13.83 12.46 -18.31
C ASP A 30 13.36 13.06 -16.99
N ALA A 31 13.66 14.34 -16.74
CA ALA A 31 13.21 15.03 -15.53
C ALA A 31 11.67 15.04 -15.43
N VAL A 32 10.97 15.28 -16.54
CA VAL A 32 9.50 15.22 -16.58
C VAL A 32 9.00 13.79 -16.34
N ARG A 33 9.63 12.77 -16.94
CA ARG A 33 9.27 11.36 -16.69
C ARG A 33 9.47 10.97 -15.22
N GLN A 34 10.58 11.38 -14.61
CA GLN A 34 10.86 11.13 -13.21
C GLN A 34 9.86 11.84 -12.30
N ALA A 35 9.57 13.12 -12.56
CA ALA A 35 8.57 13.87 -11.80
C ALA A 35 7.18 13.22 -11.89
N ARG A 36 6.76 12.78 -13.09
CA ARG A 36 5.51 12.04 -13.28
C ARG A 36 5.49 10.73 -12.48
N ARG A 37 6.55 9.92 -12.51
CA ARG A 37 6.64 8.69 -11.71
C ARG A 37 6.57 8.95 -10.20
N ALA A 38 7.07 10.10 -9.74
CA ALA A 38 7.04 10.47 -8.34
C ALA A 38 5.62 10.87 -7.87
N ILE A 39 4.84 11.52 -8.73
CA ILE A 39 3.46 11.94 -8.39
C ILE A 39 2.40 10.89 -8.75
N ASP A 40 2.58 10.17 -9.85
CA ASP A 40 1.74 9.06 -10.31
C ASP A 40 2.24 7.75 -9.70
N LEU A 41 2.43 7.76 -8.37
CA LEU A 41 2.87 6.58 -7.66
C LEU A 41 1.84 5.47 -7.89
N PRO A 42 2.25 4.26 -8.32
CA PRO A 42 1.32 3.15 -8.47
C PRO A 42 0.54 2.96 -7.17
N PRO A 43 -0.74 2.55 -7.23
CA PRO A 43 -1.47 2.20 -6.02
C PRO A 43 -0.61 1.22 -5.22
N GLY A 44 -0.59 1.43 -3.90
CA GLY A 44 0.21 0.64 -2.97
C GLY A 44 0.09 -0.86 -3.27
N MET A 45 1.20 -1.56 -3.17
CA MET A 45 1.17 -3.02 -3.21
C MET A 45 0.89 -3.52 -1.79
N TRP A 46 0.00 -4.50 -1.66
CA TRP A 46 -0.21 -5.22 -0.41
C TRP A 46 0.36 -6.64 -0.53
N TYR A 47 0.78 -7.18 0.61
CA TYR A 47 1.34 -8.53 0.69
C TYR A 47 0.23 -9.58 0.69
N ALA A 48 0.22 -10.44 -0.33
CA ALA A 48 -0.83 -11.43 -0.58
C ALA A 48 -0.49 -12.83 -0.06
N GLY A 49 0.50 -12.94 0.82
CA GLY A 49 0.97 -14.19 1.38
C GLY A 49 1.89 -14.96 0.44
N PRO A 50 2.36 -16.15 0.87
CA PRO A 50 3.19 -17.03 0.05
C PRO A 50 2.40 -17.65 -1.10
N CYS A 51 3.08 -18.01 -2.18
CA CYS A 51 2.49 -18.74 -3.29
C CYS A 51 1.87 -20.05 -2.80
N GLY A 52 0.63 -20.34 -3.22
CA GLY A 52 -0.10 -21.54 -2.80
C GLY A 52 0.21 -22.80 -3.63
N VAL A 53 1.22 -22.75 -4.51
CA VAL A 53 1.60 -23.89 -5.37
C VAL A 53 2.65 -24.72 -4.66
N SER A 54 2.45 -26.03 -4.60
CA SER A 54 3.43 -26.97 -4.01
C SER A 54 4.81 -26.80 -4.63
N GLY A 55 5.83 -26.63 -3.79
CA GLY A 55 7.22 -26.40 -4.23
C GLY A 55 7.54 -24.96 -4.65
N CYS A 56 6.65 -24.00 -4.42
CA CYS A 56 6.92 -22.58 -4.67
C CYS A 56 6.73 -21.74 -3.40
N ASP A 57 7.83 -21.26 -2.82
CA ASP A 57 7.82 -20.45 -1.59
C ASP A 57 7.83 -18.93 -1.86
N ALA A 58 7.51 -18.51 -3.08
CA ALA A 58 7.61 -17.11 -3.48
C ALA A 58 6.51 -16.25 -2.84
N ASP A 59 6.88 -15.08 -2.34
CA ASP A 59 5.93 -14.09 -1.82
C ASP A 59 5.13 -13.41 -2.94
N LEU A 60 3.81 -13.34 -2.74
CA LEU A 60 2.89 -12.67 -3.64
C LEU A 60 2.62 -11.25 -3.17
N TYR A 61 2.57 -10.31 -4.11
CA TYR A 61 2.17 -8.93 -3.88
C TYR A 61 1.15 -8.50 -4.92
N ALA A 62 0.13 -7.78 -4.50
CA ALA A 62 -0.95 -7.34 -5.36
C ALA A 62 -1.14 -5.83 -5.28
N ARG A 63 -1.56 -5.22 -6.38
CA ARG A 63 -2.06 -3.83 -6.36
C ARG A 63 -3.42 -3.83 -5.71
N HIS A 64 -3.78 -2.74 -5.01
CA HIS A 64 -5.17 -2.53 -4.61
C HIS A 64 -6.12 -2.61 -5.82
N GLY A 65 -7.20 -3.37 -5.70
CA GLY A 65 -8.19 -3.58 -6.76
C GLY A 65 -7.77 -4.54 -7.88
N ALA A 66 -6.58 -5.15 -7.84
CA ALA A 66 -6.21 -6.20 -8.78
C ALA A 66 -7.16 -7.39 -8.64
N ARG A 67 -7.61 -7.97 -9.75
CA ARG A 67 -8.43 -9.21 -9.73
C ARG A 67 -7.56 -10.46 -9.60
N THR A 68 -6.37 -10.44 -10.18
CA THR A 68 -5.47 -11.58 -10.23
C THR A 68 -4.04 -11.18 -9.90
N ILE A 69 -3.28 -12.14 -9.38
CA ILE A 69 -1.88 -12.01 -9.01
C ILE A 69 -1.11 -13.10 -9.74
N ARG A 70 -0.13 -12.74 -10.56
CA ARG A 70 0.75 -13.70 -11.20
C ARG A 70 2.03 -13.86 -10.38
N CYS A 71 2.31 -15.08 -9.94
CA CYS A 71 3.58 -15.42 -9.30
C CYS A 71 4.72 -15.24 -10.31
N ARG A 72 5.78 -14.51 -9.91
CA ARG A 72 6.95 -14.28 -10.78
C ARG A 72 7.88 -15.49 -10.87
N THR A 73 7.79 -16.42 -9.92
CA THR A 73 8.67 -17.59 -9.83
C THR A 73 8.10 -18.79 -10.60
N CYS A 74 6.90 -19.26 -10.22
CA CYS A 74 6.29 -20.43 -10.87
C CYS A 74 5.30 -20.06 -12.00
N GLY A 75 4.99 -18.78 -12.19
CA GLY A 75 4.09 -18.31 -13.24
C GLY A 75 2.60 -18.50 -12.97
N ALA A 76 2.22 -19.16 -11.87
CA ALA A 76 0.83 -19.42 -11.51
C ALA A 76 0.04 -18.12 -11.28
N THR A 77 -1.26 -18.16 -11.58
CA THR A 77 -2.19 -17.06 -11.37
C THR A 77 -3.08 -17.36 -10.17
N HIS A 78 -3.14 -16.43 -9.23
CA HIS A 78 -3.98 -16.51 -8.03
C HIS A 78 -5.10 -15.46 -8.11
N ASP A 79 -6.26 -15.78 -7.57
CA ASP A 79 -7.33 -14.80 -7.37
C ASP A 79 -6.99 -13.89 -6.19
N ALA A 80 -6.99 -12.58 -6.42
CA ALA A 80 -6.57 -11.63 -5.40
C ALA A 80 -7.53 -11.58 -4.20
N SER A 81 -8.85 -11.69 -4.44
CA SER A 81 -9.85 -11.65 -3.38
C SER A 81 -9.79 -12.90 -2.49
N ALA A 82 -9.53 -14.06 -3.07
CA ALA A 82 -9.32 -15.30 -2.33
C ALA A 82 -8.03 -15.24 -1.47
N ARG A 83 -6.97 -14.61 -1.99
CA ARG A 83 -5.73 -14.40 -1.22
C ARG A 83 -5.93 -13.44 -0.05
N GLU A 84 -6.67 -12.37 -0.26
CA GLU A 84 -7.04 -11.43 0.81
C GLU A 84 -7.86 -12.14 1.89
N ALA A 85 -8.91 -12.87 1.51
CA ALA A 85 -9.75 -13.61 2.45
C ALA A 85 -8.94 -14.64 3.25
N TRP A 86 -8.05 -15.40 2.58
CA TRP A 86 -7.16 -16.34 3.25
C TRP A 86 -6.22 -15.64 4.24
N LEU A 87 -5.60 -14.54 3.85
CA LEU A 87 -4.69 -13.80 4.72
C LEU A 87 -5.42 -13.27 5.96
N MET A 88 -6.63 -12.75 5.79
CA MET A 88 -7.48 -12.28 6.89
C MET A 88 -7.85 -13.40 7.85
N GLN A 89 -8.12 -14.60 7.34
CA GLN A 89 -8.34 -15.79 8.20
C GLN A 89 -7.09 -16.14 9.01
N GLN A 90 -5.89 -16.08 8.40
CA GLN A 90 -4.64 -16.40 9.10
C GLN A 90 -4.31 -15.46 10.26
N VAL A 91 -4.81 -14.21 10.22
CA VAL A 91 -4.53 -13.20 11.25
C VAL A 91 -5.71 -12.95 12.19
N ALA A 92 -6.87 -13.57 11.95
CA ALA A 92 -8.10 -13.28 12.69
C ALA A 92 -7.95 -13.48 14.22
N ASP A 93 -7.19 -14.49 14.63
CA ASP A 93 -6.95 -14.81 16.04
C ASP A 93 -5.77 -14.07 16.67
N ARG A 94 -5.04 -13.25 15.90
CA ARG A 94 -3.93 -12.49 16.47
C ARG A 94 -4.45 -11.37 17.36
N LEU A 95 -3.79 -11.24 18.51
CA LEU A 95 -3.94 -10.12 19.42
C LEU A 95 -2.92 -9.03 19.05
N GLY A 96 -3.36 -7.78 19.12
CA GLY A 96 -2.49 -6.63 18.92
C GLY A 96 -3.07 -5.38 19.55
N THR A 97 -2.21 -4.39 19.79
CA THR A 97 -2.66 -3.06 20.19
C THR A 97 -3.41 -2.39 19.04
N ALA A 98 -4.22 -1.38 19.35
CA ALA A 98 -4.91 -0.58 18.32
C ALA A 98 -3.97 -0.02 17.24
N THR A 99 -2.73 0.35 17.62
CA THR A 99 -1.74 0.88 16.68
C THR A 99 -1.20 -0.20 15.74
N GLU A 100 -0.90 -1.38 16.28
CA GLU A 100 -0.39 -2.50 15.49
C GLU A 100 -1.44 -3.01 14.52
N ILE A 101 -2.69 -3.16 14.97
CA ILE A 101 -3.80 -3.63 14.12
C ILE A 101 -4.07 -2.64 12.98
N ALA A 102 -4.19 -1.34 13.28
CA ALA A 102 -4.42 -0.33 12.24
C ALA A 102 -3.28 -0.29 11.21
N ARG A 103 -2.02 -0.43 11.67
CA ARG A 103 -0.86 -0.49 10.77
C ARG A 103 -0.87 -1.76 9.91
N ALA A 104 -1.13 -2.92 10.50
CA ALA A 104 -1.16 -4.20 9.79
C ALA A 104 -2.27 -4.25 8.74
N LEU A 105 -3.42 -3.65 9.02
CA LEU A 105 -4.57 -3.61 8.13
C LEU A 105 -4.56 -2.42 7.15
N HIS A 106 -3.59 -1.50 7.23
CA HIS A 106 -3.59 -0.28 6.41
C HIS A 106 -3.64 -0.58 4.89
N GLY A 107 -2.99 -1.66 4.45
CA GLY A 107 -3.03 -2.14 3.07
C GLY A 107 -4.38 -2.71 2.61
N PHE A 108 -5.38 -2.81 3.48
CA PHE A 108 -6.72 -3.29 3.16
C PHE A 108 -7.79 -2.28 3.58
N ARG A 109 -7.56 -1.62 4.72
CA ARG A 109 -8.44 -0.68 5.40
C ARG A 109 -7.68 0.61 5.70
N PRO A 110 -7.44 1.46 4.70
CA PRO A 110 -6.72 2.72 4.90
C PRO A 110 -7.49 3.71 5.79
N ASP A 111 -8.80 3.52 5.91
CA ASP A 111 -9.72 4.26 6.78
C ASP A 111 -9.61 3.87 8.26
N LEU A 112 -9.06 2.70 8.59
CA LEU A 112 -8.96 2.22 9.96
C LEU A 112 -7.86 2.96 10.73
N THR A 113 -8.25 3.80 11.69
CA THR A 113 -7.30 4.49 12.57
C THR A 113 -7.22 3.82 13.96
N PRO A 114 -6.08 3.94 14.67
CA PRO A 114 -5.98 3.46 16.05
C PRO A 114 -7.03 4.08 16.98
N SER A 115 -7.40 5.34 16.73
CA SER A 115 -8.42 6.05 17.52
C SER A 115 -9.82 5.49 17.30
N MET A 116 -10.16 5.02 16.10
CA MET A 116 -11.43 4.33 15.85
C MET A 116 -11.53 3.03 16.64
N ILE A 117 -10.47 2.22 16.66
CA ILE A 117 -10.41 0.96 17.42
C ILE A 117 -10.64 1.23 18.91
N ARG A 118 -9.89 2.17 19.49
CA ARG A 118 -10.08 2.61 20.89
C ARG A 118 -11.49 3.13 21.14
N GLY A 119 -12.04 3.89 20.19
CA GLY A 119 -13.42 4.39 20.27
C GLY A 119 -14.47 3.28 20.27
N TYR A 120 -14.29 2.20 19.50
CA TYR A 120 -15.16 1.03 19.56
C TYR A 120 -15.09 0.34 20.92
N ALA A 121 -13.88 0.17 21.47
CA ALA A 121 -13.69 -0.42 22.79
C ALA A 121 -14.34 0.44 23.89
N HIS A 122 -14.13 1.76 23.84
CA HIS A 122 -14.74 2.69 24.80
C HIS A 122 -16.27 2.65 24.78
N ARG A 123 -16.88 2.45 23.60
CA ARG A 123 -18.34 2.27 23.45
C ARG A 123 -18.84 0.85 23.77
N GLY A 124 -17.99 -0.03 24.29
CA GLY A 124 -18.34 -1.42 24.59
C GLY A 124 -18.63 -2.29 23.34
N ARG A 125 -18.22 -1.84 22.15
CA ARG A 125 -18.43 -2.57 20.89
C ARG A 125 -17.28 -3.50 20.53
N LEU A 126 -16.12 -3.34 21.17
CA LEU A 126 -14.93 -4.16 20.97
C LEU A 126 -14.40 -4.59 22.33
N LEU A 127 -14.20 -5.89 22.52
CA LEU A 127 -13.68 -6.44 23.77
C LEU A 127 -12.15 -6.38 23.78
N GLY A 128 -11.57 -5.94 24.89
CA GLY A 128 -10.14 -6.10 25.16
C GLY A 128 -9.85 -7.51 25.67
N HIS A 129 -8.84 -8.16 25.11
CA HIS A 129 -8.43 -9.53 25.45
C HIS A 129 -7.18 -9.58 26.33
N GLY A 130 -6.92 -8.50 27.07
CA GLY A 130 -5.75 -8.34 27.93
C GLY A 130 -4.98 -7.05 27.63
N ALA A 131 -3.74 -7.00 28.07
CA ALA A 131 -2.82 -5.91 27.83
C ALA A 131 -1.41 -6.44 27.54
N ASP A 132 -0.60 -5.65 26.85
CA ASP A 132 0.82 -5.96 26.67
C ASP A 132 1.66 -5.60 27.90
N GLU A 133 2.97 -5.79 27.80
CA GLU A 133 3.94 -5.50 28.87
C GLU A 133 3.93 -4.03 29.33
N LEU A 134 3.44 -3.11 28.49
CA LEU A 134 3.32 -1.69 28.78
C LEU A 134 1.92 -1.31 29.26
N GLY A 135 1.04 -2.28 29.52
CA GLY A 135 -0.34 -2.07 29.97
C GLY A 135 -1.28 -1.56 28.87
N ARG A 136 -0.89 -1.64 27.59
CA ARG A 136 -1.74 -1.20 26.47
C ARG A 136 -2.75 -2.30 26.12
N PRO A 137 -4.05 -1.98 25.97
CA PRO A 137 -5.07 -2.98 25.66
C PRO A 137 -4.79 -3.73 24.36
N LEU A 138 -4.97 -5.05 24.40
CA LEU A 138 -4.89 -5.93 23.25
C LEU A 138 -6.29 -6.25 22.73
N TYR A 139 -6.44 -6.23 21.42
CA TYR A 139 -7.68 -6.55 20.74
C TYR A 139 -7.43 -7.68 19.74
N ARG A 140 -8.46 -8.47 19.47
CA ARG A 140 -8.40 -9.51 18.45
C ARG A 140 -8.69 -8.89 17.09
N VAL A 141 -7.83 -9.17 16.10
CA VAL A 141 -7.94 -8.62 14.74
C VAL A 141 -9.30 -8.97 14.12
N GLY A 142 -9.78 -10.21 14.29
CA GLY A 142 -11.08 -10.66 13.79
C GLY A 142 -12.25 -9.81 14.31
N ASP A 143 -12.25 -9.45 15.59
CA ASP A 143 -13.33 -8.66 16.21
C ASP A 143 -13.38 -7.24 15.60
N VAL A 144 -12.20 -6.67 15.31
CA VAL A 144 -12.08 -5.38 14.61
C VAL A 144 -12.63 -5.49 13.19
N LEU A 145 -12.27 -6.54 12.45
CA LEU A 145 -12.76 -6.78 11.08
C LEU A 145 -14.29 -6.94 11.05
N THR A 146 -14.88 -7.67 12.00
CA THR A 146 -16.34 -7.84 12.11
C THR A 146 -17.08 -6.50 12.30
N LEU A 147 -16.50 -5.56 13.05
CA LEU A 147 -17.10 -4.23 13.25
C LEU A 147 -17.06 -3.36 11.99
N MET A 148 -16.12 -3.63 11.08
CA MET A 148 -15.92 -2.87 9.85
C MET A 148 -16.60 -3.48 8.62
N GLY A 149 -17.10 -4.70 8.72
CA GLY A 149 -17.82 -5.42 7.66
C GLY A 149 -19.34 -5.30 7.74
N ARG A 150 -19.85 -4.34 8.53
CA ARG A 150 -21.26 -3.94 8.58
C ARG A 150 -21.49 -2.66 7.79
#